data_AF-A0A939RCL0-F1
#
_entry.id   AF-A0A939RCL0-F1
#
_cell.length_a   1.000
_cell.length_b   1.000
_cell.length_c   1.000
_cell.angle_alpha   90.00
_cell.angle_beta   90.00
_cell.angle_gamma   90.00
#
_symmetry.space_group_name_H-M   'P 1'
#
loop_
_entity.id
_entity.type
_entity.pdbx_description
1 polymer ?
#
loop_
_entity_poly.entity_id
_entity_poly.type
_entity_poly.pdbx_seq_one_letter_code
_entity_poly.pdbx_strand_id
1 'polypeptide(L)' 'MKENKTLQKTKIHLTPRELEVLKHLAQGLTNKEIAFQMNKSVSTVKQHISGMMLRLDVHTRTGIVIKAQK' A
#
# COMPACT_ATOMS: atom_id res chain seq x y z
N MET A 1 8.37 -18.02 27.33
CA MET A 1 8.29 -17.48 25.96
C MET A 1 7.00 -17.99 25.33
N LYS A 2 6.04 -17.12 25.00
CA LYS A 2 4.84 -17.51 24.25
C LYS A 2 4.87 -16.79 22.91
N GLU A 3 5.36 -17.51 21.91
CA GLU A 3 4.98 -17.32 20.50
C GLU A 3 3.47 -17.50 20.34
N ASN A 4 2.94 -16.97 19.24
CA ASN A 4 1.52 -16.92 18.83
C ASN A 4 0.79 -15.61 19.14
N LYS A 5 1.23 -14.53 18.48
CA LYS A 5 0.29 -13.46 18.10
C LYS A 5 -0.35 -13.87 16.78
N THR A 6 -1.47 -14.59 16.92
CA THR A 6 -2.38 -15.02 15.87
C THR A 6 -2.52 -13.93 14.81
N LEU A 7 -2.27 -14.33 13.56
CA LEU A 7 -2.40 -13.54 12.35
C LEU A 7 -3.79 -12.92 12.29
N GLN A 8 -3.92 -11.69 12.79
CA GLN A 8 -5.10 -10.91 12.56
C GLN A 8 -5.06 -10.52 11.09
N LYS A 9 -5.84 -11.23 10.26
CA LYS A 9 -6.36 -10.75 8.98
C LYS A 9 -7.06 -9.43 9.26
N THR A 10 -6.26 -8.38 9.35
CA THR A 10 -6.76 -7.03 9.49
C THR A 10 -7.16 -6.72 8.07
N LYS A 11 -8.47 -6.82 7.77
CA LYS A 11 -9.00 -6.23 6.54
C LYS A 11 -8.64 -4.75 6.63
N ILE A 12 -7.48 -4.37 6.11
CA ILE A 12 -7.09 -2.98 6.03
C ILE A 12 -8.08 -2.38 5.05
N HIS A 13 -8.93 -1.49 5.55
CA HIS A 13 -9.95 -0.81 4.75
C HIS A 13 -9.30 0.25 3.86
N LEU A 14 -8.40 -0.16 2.97
CA LEU A 14 -7.90 0.72 1.92
C LEU A 14 -9.07 1.17 1.04
N THR A 15 -9.05 2.43 0.64
CA THR A 15 -10.02 2.92 -0.35
C THR A 15 -9.82 2.18 -1.68
N PRO A 16 -10.83 2.11 -2.56
CA PRO A 16 -10.69 1.45 -3.86
C PRO A 16 -9.48 1.95 -4.66
N ARG A 17 -9.17 3.25 -4.56
CA ARG A 17 -8.00 3.86 -5.22
C ARG A 17 -6.68 3.45 -4.59
N GLU A 18 -6.61 3.39 -3.26
CA GLU A 18 -5.42 2.88 -2.57
C GLU A 18 -5.18 1.40 -2.87
N LEU A 19 -6.24 0.59 -2.99
CA LEU A 19 -6.14 -0.80 -3.42
C LEU A 19 -5.58 -0.93 -4.84
N GLU A 20 -6.01 -0.07 -5.77
CA GLU A 20 -5.41 -0.01 -7.10
C GLU A 20 -3.93 0.32 -7.01
N VAL A 21 -3.54 1.39 -6.32
CA VAL A 21 -2.12 1.75 -6.13
C VAL A 21 -1.33 0.59 -5.52
N LEU A 22 -1.88 -0.08 -4.50
CA LEU A 22 -1.25 -1.23 -3.83
C LEU A 22 -1.00 -2.39 -4.80
N LYS A 23 -1.95 -2.73 -5.68
CA LYS A 23 -1.76 -3.80 -6.67
C LYS A 23 -0.56 -3.51 -7.57
N HIS A 24 -0.45 -2.29 -8.08
CA HIS A 24 0.66 -1.89 -8.91
C HIS A 24 1.98 -1.82 -8.13
N LEU A 25 1.95 -1.37 -6.87
CA LEU A 25 3.12 -1.40 -5.98
C LEU A 25 3.63 -2.83 -5.75
N ALA A 26 2.72 -3.79 -5.55
CA ALA A 26 3.05 -5.20 -5.36
C ALA A 26 3.62 -5.85 -6.62
N GLN A 27 3.29 -5.33 -7.81
CA GLN A 27 3.91 -5.71 -9.08
C GLN A 27 5.30 -5.08 -9.29
N GLY A 28 5.77 -4.22 -8.38
CA GLY A 28 7.07 -3.57 -8.48
C GLY A 28 7.07 -2.26 -9.29
N LEU A 29 5.92 -1.78 -9.76
CA LEU A 29 5.83 -0.59 -10.62
C LEU A 29 6.28 0.69 -9.92
N THR A 30 7.05 1.53 -10.60
CA THR A 30 7.48 2.84 -10.10
C THR A 30 6.28 3.80 -9.99
N ASN A 31 6.39 4.86 -9.17
CA ASN A 31 5.31 5.83 -9.02
C ASN A 31 4.93 6.51 -10.36
N LYS A 32 5.87 6.60 -11.32
CA LYS A 32 5.61 7.11 -12.67
C LYS A 32 4.75 6.14 -13.49
N GLU A 33 5.06 4.85 -13.45
CA GLU A 33 4.28 3.82 -14.14
C GLU A 33 2.89 3.68 -13.53
N ILE A 34 2.77 3.72 -12.20
CA ILE A 34 1.46 3.71 -11.51
C ILE A 34 0.64 4.93 -11.92
N ALA A 35 1.27 6.10 -11.95
CA ALA A 35 0.62 7.35 -12.37
C ALA A 35 0.10 7.24 -13.81
N PHE A 36 0.90 6.69 -14.71
CA PHE A 36 0.52 6.43 -16.10
C PHE A 36 -0.66 5.44 -16.19
N GLN A 37 -0.59 4.29 -15.51
CA GLN A 37 -1.67 3.28 -15.55
C GLN A 37 -2.98 3.78 -14.94
N MET A 38 -2.91 4.61 -13.89
CA MET A 38 -4.11 5.18 -13.26
C MET A 38 -4.61 6.47 -13.91
N ASN A 39 -3.92 6.96 -14.95
CA ASN A 39 -4.15 8.27 -15.57
C ASN A 39 -4.21 9.40 -14.50
N LYS A 40 -3.21 9.42 -13.61
CA LYS A 40 -3.05 10.39 -12.51
C LYS A 40 -1.67 11.03 -12.54
N SER A 41 -1.50 12.09 -11.75
CA SER A 41 -0.17 12.67 -11.54
C SER A 41 0.66 11.82 -10.58
N VAL A 42 1.98 11.86 -10.73
CA VAL A 42 2.91 11.21 -9.78
C VAL A 42 2.70 11.74 -8.36
N SER A 43 2.38 13.03 -8.22
CA SER A 43 2.07 13.65 -6.93
C SER A 43 0.82 13.05 -6.29
N THR A 44 -0.23 12.77 -7.06
CA THR A 44 -1.44 12.09 -6.60
C THR A 44 -1.13 10.67 -6.12
N VAL A 45 -0.31 9.92 -6.86
CA VAL A 45 0.15 8.58 -6.43
C VAL A 45 0.94 8.66 -5.13
N LYS A 46 1.84 9.65 -4.99
CA LYS A 46 2.57 9.89 -3.74
C LYS A 46 1.61 10.18 -2.58
N GLN A 47 0.56 10.97 -2.78
CA GLN A 47 -0.44 11.23 -1.74
C GLN A 47 -1.17 9.95 -1.32
N HIS A 48 -1.56 9.09 -2.27
CA HIS A 48 -2.15 7.78 -1.94
C HIS A 48 -1.16 6.90 -1.16
N ILE A 49 0.11 6.89 -1.53
CA ILE A 49 1.15 6.14 -0.81
C ILE A 49 1.32 6.68 0.62
N SER A 50 1.40 8.00 0.81
CA SER A 50 1.50 8.62 2.13
C SER A 50 0.27 8.34 2.99
N GLY A 51 -0.93 8.37 2.40
CA GLY A 51 -2.17 7.97 3.07
C GLY A 51 -2.13 6.53 3.54
N MET A 52 -1.70 5.60 2.66
CA MET A 52 -1.53 4.20 3.01
C MET A 52 -0.48 4.01 4.11
N MET A 53 0.66 4.70 4.04
CA MET A 53 1.70 4.66 5.07
C MET A 53 1.16 5.01 6.45
N LEU A 54 0.41 6.12 6.54
CA LEU A 54 -0.21 6.56 7.79
C LEU A 54 -1.25 5.57 8.31
N ARG A 55 -2.09 5.01 7.43
CA ARG A 55 -3.16 4.08 7.81
C ARG A 55 -2.65 2.69 8.20
N LEU A 56 -1.55 2.26 7.59
CA LEU A 56 -0.92 0.96 7.83
C LEU A 56 0.13 0.99 8.94
N ASP A 57 0.47 2.20 9.43
CA ASP A 57 1.57 2.44 10.36
C ASP A 57 2.90 1.88 9.82
N VAL A 58 3.23 2.27 8.58
CA VAL A 58 4.46 1.86 7.89
C VAL A 58 5.16 3.05 7.28
N HIS A 59 6.49 3.04 7.33
CA HIS A 59 7.32 4.15 6.82
C HIS A 59 8.00 3.83 5.49
N THR A 60 7.85 2.60 4.99
CA THR A 60 8.52 2.15 3.76
C THR A 60 7.50 1.66 2.76
N ARG A 61 7.80 1.91 1.48
CA ARG A 61 6.99 1.42 0.35
C ARG A 61 6.84 -0.10 0.39
N THR A 62 7.92 -0.83 0.67
CA THR A 62 7.88 -2.29 0.82
C THR A 62 7.05 -2.70 2.04
N GLY A 63 7.11 -1.93 3.13
CA GLY A 63 6.26 -2.11 4.31
C GLY A 63 4.77 -2.07 3.99
N ILE A 64 4.34 -1.18 3.07
CA ILE A 64 2.94 -1.14 2.59
C ILE A 64 2.54 -2.48 1.97
N VAL A 65 3.37 -3.01 1.05
CA VAL A 65 3.09 -4.27 0.37
C VAL A 65 3.05 -5.43 1.35
N ILE A 66 4.05 -5.54 2.23
CA ILE A 66 4.16 -6.61 3.23
C ILE A 66 2.99 -6.57 4.21
N LYS A 67 2.62 -5.38 4.70
CA LYS A 67 1.53 -5.20 5.68
C LYS A 67 0.17 -5.47 5.06
N ALA A 68 -0.04 -5.09 3.80
CA ALA A 68 -1.31 -5.29 3.11
C ALA A 68 -1.50 -6.69 2.53
N GLN A 69 -0.44 -7.50 2.41
CA GLN A 69 -0.51 -8.92 2.03
C GLN A 69 -0.77 -9.86 3.23
N LYS A 70 -0.65 -9.38 4.48
CA LYS A 70 -0.90 -10.14 5.72
C LYS A 70 -2.34 -10.01 6.20
#